data_AF-A0A432EQM5-F1
#
_entry.id   AF-A0A432EQM5-F1
#
_cell.length_a   1.000
_cell.length_b   1.000
_cell.length_c   1.000
_cell.angle_alpha   90.00
_cell.angle_beta   90.00
_cell.angle_gamma   90.00
#
_symmetry.space_group_name_H-M   'P 1'
#
loop_
_entity.id
_entity.type
_entity.pdbx_description
1 polymer ?
#
loop_
_entity_poly.entity_id
_entity_poly.type
_entity_poly.pdbx_seq_one_letter_code
_entity_poly.pdbx_strand_id
1 'polypeptide(L)'
;MSCKSLILVAPLALLSCSAFAQDQAPADTSEFHKALDLKPNLDNGREIYRSCATCHGPEGWGRPGGEYPVIAGQLRHVIIKQLIDIREGNRGNPMMLPFTDTRTLRSAQDIADVAEYIAQLPMTNQNETGPGFDLEHGKQLYQNNCVDCHGDRAEGDEKKAIPLLYGQHFGYLVRQFHWIQVGRRKNAD
;
A
#
# COMPACT_ATOMS: atom_id res chain seq x y z
N MET A 1 -69.63 -29.56 -27.44
CA MET A 1 -68.35 -30.02 -28.03
C MET A 1 -67.23 -29.30 -27.28
N SER A 2 -66.37 -30.09 -26.63
CA SER A 2 -65.44 -29.70 -25.57
C SER A 2 -64.18 -29.07 -26.15
N CYS A 3 -63.75 -27.91 -25.65
CA CYS A 3 -62.42 -27.33 -25.91
C CYS A 3 -61.65 -27.36 -24.58
N LYS A 4 -60.82 -28.39 -24.39
CA LYS A 4 -59.91 -28.52 -23.24
C LYS A 4 -58.65 -27.70 -23.53
N SER A 5 -58.39 -26.66 -22.76
CA SER A 5 -57.10 -25.96 -22.80
C SER A 5 -56.08 -26.71 -21.94
N LEU A 6 -54.99 -27.15 -22.58
CA LEU A 6 -53.80 -27.69 -21.93
C LEU A 6 -53.06 -26.54 -21.21
N ILE A 7 -52.81 -26.70 -19.91
CA ILE A 7 -51.86 -25.88 -19.16
C ILE A 7 -50.54 -26.64 -19.12
N LEU A 8 -49.52 -26.12 -19.81
CA LEU A 8 -48.16 -26.64 -19.77
C LEU A 8 -47.44 -26.02 -18.57
N VAL A 9 -47.07 -26.82 -17.57
CA VAL A 9 -46.22 -26.37 -16.45
C VAL A 9 -44.78 -26.80 -16.75
N ALA A 10 -43.90 -25.84 -16.98
CA ALA A 10 -42.47 -26.09 -17.14
C ALA A 10 -41.78 -26.12 -15.75
N PRO A 11 -40.86 -27.06 -15.48
CA PRO A 11 -40.18 -27.12 -14.19
C PRO A 11 -39.05 -26.08 -14.14
N LEU A 12 -39.05 -25.28 -13.06
CA LEU A 12 -38.03 -24.29 -12.74
C LEU A 12 -36.79 -25.01 -12.18
N ALA A 13 -35.75 -25.15 -13.00
CA ALA A 13 -34.47 -25.73 -12.57
C ALA A 13 -33.72 -24.74 -11.68
N LEU A 14 -33.55 -25.08 -10.40
CA LEU A 14 -32.72 -24.34 -9.44
C LEU A 14 -31.24 -24.61 -9.76
N LEU A 15 -30.60 -23.65 -10.44
CA LEU A 15 -29.15 -23.62 -10.61
C LEU A 15 -28.51 -23.12 -9.30
N SER A 16 -27.96 -24.04 -8.51
CA SER A 16 -27.09 -23.74 -7.39
C SER A 16 -25.73 -23.25 -7.90
N CYS A 17 -25.56 -21.92 -7.95
CA CYS A 17 -24.23 -21.33 -8.14
C CYS A 17 -23.43 -21.52 -6.85
N SER A 18 -22.48 -22.45 -6.87
CA SER A 18 -21.44 -22.57 -5.86
C SER A 18 -20.54 -21.34 -5.98
N ALA A 19 -20.50 -20.50 -4.95
CA ALA A 19 -19.57 -19.39 -4.87
C ALA A 19 -18.15 -19.95 -4.72
N PHE A 20 -17.33 -19.79 -5.76
CA PHE A 20 -15.89 -19.99 -5.66
C PHE A 20 -15.32 -18.92 -4.72
N ALA A 21 -14.84 -19.35 -3.56
CA ALA A 21 -13.86 -18.59 -2.81
C ALA A 21 -12.58 -18.56 -3.65
N GLN A 22 -12.26 -17.41 -4.26
CA GLN A 22 -10.93 -17.18 -4.83
C GLN A 22 -9.99 -16.85 -3.67
N ASP A 23 -9.12 -17.81 -3.34
CA ASP A 23 -7.88 -17.54 -2.62
C ASP A 23 -7.15 -16.39 -3.32
N GLN A 24 -6.90 -15.32 -2.58
CA GLN A 24 -6.15 -14.17 -3.06
C GLN A 24 -4.70 -14.61 -3.25
N ALA A 25 -4.24 -14.68 -4.50
CA ALA A 25 -2.82 -14.91 -4.78
C ALA A 25 -2.00 -13.77 -4.15
N PRO A 26 -0.88 -14.07 -3.47
CA PRO A 26 0.05 -13.04 -3.01
C PRO A 26 0.54 -12.23 -4.21
N ALA A 27 1.00 -11.00 -3.97
CA ALA A 27 1.70 -10.18 -4.96
C ALA A 27 2.72 -11.04 -5.75
N ASP A 28 3.06 -10.67 -6.99
CA ASP A 28 4.14 -11.36 -7.70
C ASP A 28 5.45 -11.27 -6.90
N THR A 29 5.65 -12.27 -6.05
CA THR A 29 6.78 -12.37 -5.15
C THR A 29 8.07 -12.45 -5.96
N SER A 30 8.00 -12.83 -7.25
CA SER A 30 9.14 -12.84 -8.16
C SER A 30 9.72 -11.44 -8.36
N GLU A 31 8.89 -10.43 -8.69
CA GLU A 31 9.40 -9.07 -8.90
C GLU A 31 9.90 -8.43 -7.60
N PHE A 32 9.21 -8.70 -6.49
CA PHE A 32 9.63 -8.23 -5.16
C PHE A 32 11.04 -8.75 -4.82
N HIS A 33 11.25 -10.06 -4.82
CA HIS A 33 12.56 -10.65 -4.52
C HIS A 33 13.62 -10.21 -5.54
N LYS A 34 13.27 -10.14 -6.82
CA LYS A 34 14.19 -9.65 -7.86
C LYS A 34 14.63 -8.22 -7.57
N ALA A 35 13.72 -7.30 -7.25
CA ALA A 35 14.08 -5.92 -6.91
C ALA A 35 14.97 -5.84 -5.66
N LEU A 36 14.71 -6.70 -4.66
CA LEU A 36 15.53 -6.76 -3.45
C LEU A 36 17.00 -7.13 -3.74
N ASP A 37 17.23 -8.10 -4.61
CA ASP A 37 18.55 -8.65 -4.93
C ASP A 37 19.38 -7.77 -5.87
N LEU A 38 18.75 -6.80 -6.55
CA LEU A 38 19.43 -5.91 -7.47
C LEU A 38 20.23 -4.84 -6.73
N LYS A 39 21.44 -4.56 -7.23
CA LYS A 39 22.24 -3.42 -6.80
C LYS A 39 21.60 -2.12 -7.30
N PRO A 40 21.18 -1.19 -6.43
CA PRO A 40 20.54 0.05 -6.88
C PRO A 40 21.52 1.01 -7.56
N ASN A 41 21.01 1.76 -8.55
CA ASN A 41 21.62 2.92 -9.17
C ASN A 41 20.91 4.20 -8.69
N LEU A 42 21.56 4.95 -7.81
CA LEU A 42 21.01 6.17 -7.21
C LEU A 42 20.78 7.30 -8.22
N ASP A 43 21.55 7.37 -9.30
CA ASP A 43 21.37 8.41 -10.31
C ASP A 43 20.10 8.15 -11.13
N ASN A 44 19.84 6.89 -11.49
CA ASN A 44 18.58 6.50 -12.12
C ASN A 44 17.40 6.66 -11.13
N GLY A 45 17.58 6.27 -9.87
CA GLY A 45 16.57 6.46 -8.82
C GLY A 45 16.18 7.93 -8.65
N ARG A 46 17.17 8.84 -8.66
CA ARG A 46 16.96 10.29 -8.63
C ARG A 46 16.20 10.79 -9.86
N GLU A 47 16.52 10.27 -11.05
CA GLU A 47 15.82 10.64 -12.29
C GLU A 47 14.34 10.26 -12.20
N ILE A 48 14.05 9.00 -11.87
CA ILE A 48 12.69 8.48 -11.71
C ILE A 48 11.94 9.27 -10.63
N TYR A 49 12.61 9.63 -9.54
CA TYR A 49 12.00 10.35 -8.44
C TYR A 49 11.40 11.71 -8.84
N ARG A 50 11.87 12.34 -9.93
CA ARG A 50 11.33 13.64 -10.37
C ARG A 50 9.83 13.59 -10.65
N SER A 51 9.30 12.49 -11.19
CA SER A 51 7.86 12.33 -11.37
C SER A 51 7.14 12.13 -10.03
N CYS A 52 7.77 11.42 -9.09
CA CYS A 52 7.24 11.17 -7.75
C CYS A 52 7.13 12.48 -6.93
N ALA A 53 8.13 13.34 -7.07
CA ALA A 53 8.25 14.62 -6.38
C ALA A 53 7.11 15.60 -6.70
N THR A 54 6.41 15.43 -7.82
CA THR A 54 5.27 16.28 -8.20
C THR A 54 4.15 16.23 -7.15
N CYS A 55 3.98 15.08 -6.52
CA CYS A 55 2.99 14.86 -5.47
C CYS A 55 3.61 14.79 -4.08
N HIS A 56 4.76 14.11 -3.94
CA HIS A 56 5.42 13.88 -2.65
C HIS A 56 6.40 15.00 -2.23
N GLY A 57 6.59 16.03 -3.06
CA GLY A 57 7.56 17.10 -2.84
C GLY A 57 8.99 16.66 -3.18
N PRO A 58 9.92 17.60 -3.41
CA PRO A 58 11.31 17.28 -3.71
C PRO A 58 12.07 16.64 -2.54
N GLU A 59 11.64 16.92 -1.31
CA GLU A 59 12.18 16.30 -0.09
C GLU A 59 11.50 14.97 0.25
N GLY A 60 10.38 14.63 -0.39
CA GLY A 60 9.60 13.41 -0.09
C GLY A 60 8.74 13.52 1.16
N TRP A 61 8.45 14.73 1.62
CA TRP A 61 7.67 15.00 2.83
C TRP A 61 6.17 15.05 2.61
N GLY A 62 5.69 14.91 1.37
CA GLY A 62 4.26 14.89 1.09
C GLY A 62 3.59 16.24 1.30
N ARG A 63 2.32 16.21 1.69
CA ARG A 63 1.53 17.41 2.00
C ARG A 63 0.84 17.29 3.36
N PRO A 64 0.80 18.37 4.15
CA PRO A 64 -0.06 18.45 5.34
C PRO A 64 -1.52 18.16 4.95
N GLY A 65 -2.22 17.31 5.71
CA GLY A 65 -3.52 16.72 5.33
C GLY A 65 -3.42 15.25 4.93
N GLY A 66 -2.20 14.82 4.56
CA GLY A 66 -1.88 13.43 4.29
C GLY A 66 -2.44 12.90 2.99
N GLU A 67 -2.93 13.74 2.06
CA GLU A 67 -3.33 13.34 0.70
C GLU A 67 -2.16 12.63 0.01
N TYR A 68 -0.96 13.20 0.17
CA TYR A 68 0.31 12.61 -0.22
C TYR A 68 1.14 12.32 1.04
N PRO A 69 1.50 11.06 1.30
CA PRO A 69 2.28 10.70 2.49
C PRO A 69 3.72 11.18 2.40
N VAL A 70 4.34 11.27 3.58
CA VAL A 70 5.80 11.24 3.72
C VAL A 70 6.29 9.90 3.20
N ILE A 71 7.22 9.93 2.25
CA ILE A 71 7.93 8.75 1.73
C ILE A 71 9.42 8.78 2.04
N ALA A 72 9.96 9.96 2.35
CA ALA A 72 11.36 10.15 2.69
C ALA A 72 11.77 9.29 3.89
N GLY A 73 12.88 8.58 3.75
CA GLY A 73 13.46 7.77 4.83
C GLY A 73 12.63 6.53 5.19
N GLN A 74 11.59 6.19 4.41
CA GLN A 74 10.91 4.91 4.57
C GLN A 74 11.86 3.77 4.18
N LEU A 75 11.66 2.60 4.78
CA LEU A 75 12.54 1.45 4.57
C LEU A 75 12.47 0.97 3.11
N ARG A 76 13.61 0.63 2.52
CA ARG A 76 13.71 0.26 1.10
C ARG A 76 12.75 -0.88 0.74
N HIS A 77 12.73 -1.94 1.54
CA HIS A 77 11.88 -3.10 1.30
C HIS A 77 10.39 -2.76 1.36
N VAL A 78 10.02 -1.85 2.26
CA VAL A 78 8.65 -1.33 2.37
C VAL A 78 8.28 -0.59 1.10
N ILE A 79 9.15 0.30 0.60
CA ILE A 79 8.89 1.06 -0.62
C ILE A 79 8.71 0.12 -1.81
N ILE A 80 9.60 -0.85 -1.99
CA ILE A 80 9.50 -1.88 -3.04
C ILE A 80 8.16 -2.61 -2.94
N LYS A 81 7.80 -3.11 -1.75
CA LYS A 81 6.52 -3.78 -1.52
C LYS A 81 5.35 -2.88 -1.88
N GLN A 82 5.36 -1.61 -1.47
CA GLN A 82 4.25 -0.69 -1.73
C GLN A 82 4.09 -0.36 -3.22
N LEU A 83 5.19 -0.21 -3.97
CA LEU A 83 5.14 0.05 -5.41
C LEU A 83 4.53 -1.15 -6.15
N ILE A 84 4.96 -2.37 -5.80
CA ILE A 84 4.46 -3.61 -6.39
C ILE A 84 3.00 -3.87 -5.97
N ASP A 85 2.65 -3.70 -4.70
CA ASP A 85 1.27 -3.89 -4.23
C ASP A 85 0.29 -2.95 -4.94
N ILE A 86 0.69 -1.71 -5.24
CA ILE A 86 -0.14 -0.77 -6.01
C ILE A 86 -0.24 -1.23 -7.47
N ARG A 87 0.87 -1.61 -8.09
CA ARG A 87 0.92 -2.12 -9.47
C ARG A 87 0.01 -3.32 -9.67
N GLU A 88 0.03 -4.26 -8.73
CA GLU A 88 -0.74 -5.50 -8.78
C GLU A 88 -2.17 -5.35 -8.24
N GLY A 89 -2.55 -4.16 -7.76
CA GLY A 89 -3.89 -3.89 -7.25
C GLY A 89 -4.18 -4.46 -5.85
N ASN A 90 -3.18 -5.01 -5.17
CA ASN A 90 -3.28 -5.40 -3.74
C ASN A 90 -3.46 -4.18 -2.83
N ARG A 91 -2.96 -3.02 -3.26
CA ARG A 91 -3.19 -1.74 -2.61
C ARG A 91 -3.92 -0.78 -3.57
N GLY A 92 -5.23 -0.63 -3.36
CA GLY A 92 -6.08 0.19 -4.22
C GLY A 92 -5.76 1.69 -4.14
N ASN A 93 -4.98 2.20 -5.11
CA ASN A 93 -4.66 3.61 -5.25
C ASN A 93 -4.64 4.06 -6.74
N PRO A 94 -5.79 4.46 -7.30
CA PRO A 94 -5.89 4.88 -8.70
C PRO A 94 -4.99 6.06 -9.07
N MET A 95 -4.68 6.95 -8.12
CA MET A 95 -3.82 8.11 -8.36
C MET A 95 -2.34 7.71 -8.50
N MET A 96 -1.89 6.71 -7.73
CA MET A 96 -0.50 6.24 -7.79
C MET A 96 -0.26 5.21 -8.90
N LEU A 97 -1.29 4.51 -9.38
CA LEU A 97 -1.16 3.42 -10.34
C LEU A 97 -0.34 3.80 -11.60
N PRO A 98 -0.53 4.97 -12.25
CA PRO A 98 0.27 5.35 -13.42
C PRO A 98 1.77 5.54 -13.12
N PHE A 99 2.13 5.80 -11.86
CA PHE A 99 3.52 5.97 -11.42
C PHE A 99 4.18 4.65 -11.02
N THR A 100 3.39 3.59 -10.86
CA THR A 100 3.89 2.25 -10.55
C THR A 100 3.84 1.31 -11.74
N ASP A 101 3.11 1.63 -12.80
CA ASP A 101 2.97 0.76 -13.98
C ASP A 101 4.28 0.61 -14.77
N THR A 102 4.27 -0.28 -15.75
CA THR A 102 5.44 -0.63 -16.57
C THR A 102 5.85 0.46 -17.56
N ARG A 103 5.08 1.54 -17.71
CA ARG A 103 5.46 2.70 -18.53
C ARG A 103 6.38 3.63 -17.75
N THR A 104 6.15 3.76 -16.43
CA THR A 104 6.98 4.59 -15.54
C THR A 104 8.12 3.78 -14.92
N LEU A 105 7.80 2.64 -14.31
CA LEU A 105 8.76 1.74 -13.66
C LEU A 105 8.89 0.49 -14.52
N ARG A 106 9.80 0.52 -15.49
CA ARG A 106 9.88 -0.43 -16.61
C ARG A 106 10.43 -1.79 -16.22
N SER A 107 11.06 -1.89 -15.05
CA SER A 107 11.67 -3.11 -14.57
C SER A 107 11.81 -3.14 -13.04
N ALA A 108 12.11 -4.31 -12.50
CA ALA A 108 12.54 -4.48 -11.11
C ALA A 108 13.75 -3.59 -10.75
N GLN A 109 14.62 -3.24 -11.72
CA GLN A 109 15.75 -2.34 -11.48
C GLN A 109 15.27 -0.92 -11.21
N ASP A 110 14.29 -0.40 -11.99
CA ASP A 110 13.72 0.93 -11.75
C ASP A 110 13.08 1.02 -10.36
N ILE A 111 12.40 -0.05 -9.92
CA ILE A 111 11.85 -0.16 -8.56
C ILE A 111 12.95 -0.14 -7.51
N ALA A 112 14.00 -0.95 -7.68
CA ALA A 112 15.14 -1.01 -6.76
C ALA A 112 15.85 0.34 -6.63
N ASP A 113 16.03 1.04 -7.76
CA ASP A 113 16.72 2.32 -7.85
C ASP A 113 15.95 3.44 -7.14
N VAL A 114 14.66 3.60 -7.46
CA VAL A 114 13.85 4.66 -6.85
C VAL A 114 13.57 4.37 -5.37
N ALA A 115 13.41 3.10 -4.99
CA ALA A 115 13.21 2.73 -3.59
C ALA A 115 14.43 3.05 -2.73
N GLU A 116 15.63 2.71 -3.21
CA GLU A 116 16.88 3.06 -2.52
C GLU A 116 17.05 4.58 -2.42
N TYR A 117 16.79 5.31 -3.52
CA TYR A 117 16.88 6.77 -3.52
C TYR A 117 15.94 7.40 -2.48
N ILE A 118 14.68 6.96 -2.43
CA ILE A 118 13.69 7.45 -1.46
C ILE A 118 14.09 7.11 -0.02
N ALA A 119 14.61 5.90 0.21
CA ALA A 119 15.05 5.45 1.54
C ALA A 119 16.20 6.31 2.10
N GLN A 120 17.02 6.92 1.23
CA GLN A 120 18.11 7.82 1.63
C GLN A 120 17.67 9.28 1.81
N LEU A 121 16.43 9.63 1.45
CA LEU A 121 15.94 11.00 1.66
C LEU A 121 15.80 11.31 3.16
N PRO A 122 16.21 12.50 3.62
CA PRO A 122 16.04 12.88 5.01
C PRO A 122 14.57 12.94 5.43
N MET A 123 14.24 12.29 6.53
CA MET A 123 12.91 12.38 7.14
C MET A 123 12.61 13.79 7.64
N THR A 124 11.32 14.15 7.65
CA THR A 124 10.84 15.37 8.30
C THR A 124 10.52 15.14 9.77
N ASN A 125 10.67 16.19 10.58
CA ASN A 125 10.12 16.28 11.93
C ASN A 125 8.89 17.21 12.01
N GLN A 126 8.37 17.67 10.86
CA GLN A 126 7.26 18.60 10.73
C GLN A 126 6.06 17.92 10.06
N ASN A 127 5.67 16.75 10.56
CA ASN A 127 4.47 16.07 10.07
C ASN A 127 3.21 16.61 10.77
N GLU A 128 2.12 16.68 10.01
CA GLU A 128 0.77 16.87 10.57
C GLU A 128 0.49 15.85 11.69
N THR A 129 0.11 16.34 12.87
CA THR A 129 -0.30 15.56 14.02
C THR A 129 -1.82 15.59 14.21
N GLY A 130 -2.38 14.54 14.80
CA GLY A 130 -3.78 14.52 15.20
C GLY A 130 -4.10 15.52 16.31
N PRO A 131 -5.38 15.63 16.71
CA PRO A 131 -5.84 16.65 17.65
C PRO A 131 -5.32 16.47 19.09
N GLY A 132 -4.73 15.31 19.41
CA GLY A 132 -4.07 15.08 20.69
C GLY A 132 -4.99 14.99 21.92
N PHE A 133 -6.29 14.72 21.71
CA PHE A 133 -7.27 14.69 22.81
C PHE A 133 -7.06 13.58 23.84
N ASP A 134 -6.51 12.44 23.45
CA ASP A 134 -6.32 11.28 24.33
C ASP A 134 -5.04 10.50 23.97
N LEU A 135 -3.89 11.14 24.22
CA LEU A 135 -2.58 10.57 23.87
C LEU A 135 -2.23 9.34 24.72
N GLU A 136 -2.68 9.27 25.97
CA GLU A 136 -2.36 8.15 26.85
C GLU A 136 -3.07 6.87 26.39
N HIS A 137 -4.36 6.96 26.04
CA HIS A 137 -5.05 5.82 25.44
C HIS A 137 -4.46 5.43 24.09
N GLY A 138 -4.12 6.40 23.23
CA GLY A 138 -3.44 6.12 21.96
C GLY A 138 -2.11 5.38 22.14
N LYS A 139 -1.32 5.76 23.17
CA LYS A 139 -0.10 5.07 23.56
C LYS A 139 -0.38 3.63 24.02
N GLN A 140 -1.39 3.43 24.86
CA GLN A 140 -1.77 2.07 25.30
C GLN A 140 -2.19 1.19 24.12
N LEU A 141 -3.00 1.71 23.20
CA LEU A 141 -3.38 0.98 21.98
C LEU A 141 -2.16 0.59 21.15
N TYR A 142 -1.22 1.50 20.99
CA TYR A 142 0.03 1.23 20.26
C TYR A 142 0.84 0.12 20.93
N GLN A 143 1.05 0.21 22.24
CA GLN A 143 1.81 -0.75 23.02
C GLN A 143 1.15 -2.14 23.03
N ASN A 144 -0.18 -2.20 23.05
CA ASN A 144 -0.88 -3.47 23.14
C ASN A 144 -1.05 -4.19 21.79
N ASN A 145 -0.98 -3.47 20.66
CA ASN A 145 -1.40 -4.04 19.37
C ASN A 145 -0.41 -3.81 18.23
N CYS A 146 0.51 -2.86 18.35
CA CYS A 146 1.33 -2.42 17.22
C CYS A 146 2.82 -2.70 17.42
N VAL A 147 3.29 -2.65 18.69
CA VAL A 147 4.71 -2.65 19.04
C VAL A 147 5.45 -3.91 18.58
N ASP A 148 4.79 -5.07 18.64
CA ASP A 148 5.38 -6.36 18.28
C ASP A 148 5.87 -6.42 16.82
N CYS A 149 5.22 -5.65 15.95
CA CYS A 149 5.57 -5.57 14.54
C CYS A 149 6.33 -4.26 14.22
N HIS A 150 5.82 -3.12 14.69
CA HIS A 150 6.33 -1.81 14.29
C HIS A 150 7.47 -1.28 15.18
N GLY A 151 7.80 -1.93 16.29
CA GLY A 151 8.86 -1.51 17.21
C GLY A 151 8.41 -0.44 18.21
N ASP A 152 9.23 -0.15 19.22
CA ASP A 152 8.85 0.73 20.34
C ASP A 152 8.55 2.17 19.91
N ARG A 153 9.22 2.63 18.85
CA ARG A 153 9.09 3.99 18.32
C ARG A 153 8.44 4.00 16.95
N ALA A 154 7.80 2.90 16.55
CA ALA A 154 7.26 2.73 15.21
C ALA A 154 8.29 2.81 14.08
N GLU A 155 9.51 2.35 14.33
CA GLU A 155 10.62 2.30 13.36
C GLU A 155 10.45 1.25 12.27
N GLY A 156 9.57 0.26 12.46
CA GLY A 156 9.34 -0.83 11.51
C GLY A 156 10.46 -1.88 11.51
N ASP A 157 10.39 -2.80 10.55
CA ASP A 157 11.37 -3.86 10.32
C ASP A 157 11.56 -4.02 8.81
N GLU A 158 12.74 -3.63 8.33
CA GLU A 158 13.03 -3.64 6.90
C GLU A 158 12.99 -5.05 6.32
N LYS A 159 13.56 -6.03 7.01
CA LYS A 159 13.65 -7.42 6.49
C LYS A 159 12.29 -8.05 6.36
N LYS A 160 11.34 -7.66 7.21
CA LYS A 160 9.94 -8.09 7.14
C LYS A 160 9.05 -7.16 6.30
N ALA A 161 9.61 -6.11 5.70
CA ALA A 161 8.88 -5.06 5.00
C ALA A 161 7.75 -4.44 5.86
N ILE A 162 7.96 -4.34 7.18
CA ILE A 162 7.05 -3.68 8.11
C ILE A 162 7.35 -2.18 8.09
N PRO A 163 6.37 -1.32 7.76
CA PRO A 163 6.60 0.10 7.56
C PRO A 163 6.93 0.82 8.86
N LEU A 164 7.82 1.80 8.73
CA LEU A 164 7.99 2.87 9.69
C LEU A 164 6.71 3.73 9.72
N LEU A 165 6.17 4.00 10.91
CA LEU A 165 4.96 4.83 11.10
C LEU A 165 5.26 6.20 11.71
N TYR A 166 6.37 6.37 12.44
CA TYR A 166 6.69 7.65 13.05
C TYR A 166 6.98 8.72 11.99
N GLY A 167 6.67 9.98 12.29
CA GLY A 167 6.90 11.08 11.34
C GLY A 167 5.97 11.07 10.11
N GLN A 168 5.00 10.15 10.04
CA GLN A 168 3.98 10.16 9.00
C GLN A 168 2.84 11.15 9.33
N HIS A 169 2.16 11.67 8.31
CA HIS A 169 0.98 12.51 8.49
C HIS A 169 -0.18 11.74 9.12
N PHE A 170 -0.80 12.33 10.15
CA PHE A 170 -1.97 11.78 10.84
C PHE A 170 -3.10 11.43 9.87
N GLY A 171 -3.49 12.35 8.98
CA GLY A 171 -4.54 12.11 7.99
C GLY A 171 -4.27 10.93 7.05
N TYR A 172 -2.99 10.68 6.72
CA TYR A 172 -2.61 9.50 5.94
C TYR A 172 -2.76 8.22 6.75
N LEU A 173 -2.27 8.18 8.00
CA LEU A 173 -2.34 6.98 8.85
C LEU A 173 -3.79 6.55 9.09
N VAL A 174 -4.66 7.49 9.45
CA VAL A 174 -6.11 7.24 9.63
C VAL A 174 -6.73 6.65 8.37
N ARG A 175 -6.40 7.22 7.20
CA ARG A 175 -6.89 6.70 5.92
C ARG A 175 -6.38 5.30 5.63
N GLN A 176 -5.13 4.98 5.95
CA GLN A 176 -4.59 3.63 5.75
C GLN A 176 -5.28 2.62 6.66
N PHE A 177 -5.51 2.93 7.94
CA PHE A 177 -6.27 2.05 8.83
C PHE A 177 -7.67 1.78 8.28
N HIS A 178 -8.37 2.83 7.84
CA HIS A 178 -9.68 2.66 7.23
C HIS A 178 -9.63 1.79 5.96
N TRP A 179 -8.66 2.00 5.08
CA TRP A 179 -8.51 1.21 3.85
C TRP A 179 -8.20 -0.26 4.10
N ILE A 180 -7.47 -0.57 5.17
CA ILE A 180 -7.23 -1.95 5.60
C ILE A 180 -8.53 -2.56 6.12
N GLN A 181 -9.25 -1.87 7.01
CA GLN A 181 -10.52 -2.33 7.57
C GLN A 181 -11.57 -2.66 6.51
N VAL A 182 -11.64 -1.88 5.43
CA VAL A 182 -12.61 -2.09 4.34
C VAL A 182 -12.06 -2.95 3.20
N GLY A 183 -10.86 -3.53 3.33
CA GLY A 183 -10.26 -4.42 2.33
C GLY A 183 -9.79 -3.73 1.04
N ARG A 184 -9.76 -2.39 1.00
CA ARG A 184 -9.21 -1.61 -0.13
C ARG A 184 -7.68 -1.71 -0.19
N ARG A 185 -7.04 -1.97 0.94
CA ARG A 185 -5.63 -2.32 1.06
C ARG A 185 -5.52 -3.72 1.65
N LYS A 186 -5.10 -4.67 0.82
CA LYS A 186 -4.83 -6.07 1.17
C LYS A 186 -3.36 -6.22 1.54
N ASN A 187 -2.96 -7.42 2.00
CA ASN A 187 -1.57 -7.77 2.36
C ASN A 187 -0.97 -6.78 3.37
N ALA A 188 -1.75 -6.45 4.40
CA ALA A 188 -1.40 -5.54 5.49
C ALA A 188 -1.33 -6.27 6.84
N ASP A 189 -1.34 -7.60 6.79
CA ASP A 189 -1.04 -8.54 7.86
C ASP A 189 0.46 -8.55 8.22
#